data_AF-A0A3A8NFQ6-F1
#
_entry.id   AF-A0A3A8NFQ6-F1
#
_cell.length_a   1.000
_cell.length_b   1.000
_cell.length_c   1.000
_cell.angle_alpha   90.00
_cell.angle_beta   90.00
_cell.angle_gamma   90.00
#
_symmetry.space_group_name_H-M   'P 1'
#
loop_
_entity.id
_entity.type
_entity.pdbx_description
1 polymer ?
#
loop_
_entity_poly.entity_id
_entity_poly.type
_entity_poly.pdbx_seq_one_letter_code
_entity_poly.pdbx_strand_id
1 'polypeptide(L)'
;MLLALAAMGCDGDLQAPDITGVRATRLEDGRVSLAVYVVCGVLQGQPPADEDCGWPEEQPLCVDAGWYPVEDASFRTPLLSQRTCEPAGTRIYRSMTVVSPGVVPAGRDLRILVQVDPRTTRFIMVSP
;
A
#
# COMPACT_ATOMS: atom_id res chain seq x y z
N MET A 1 47.51 -14.38 -15.89
CA MET A 1 46.22 -13.68 -15.92
C MET A 1 45.17 -14.61 -15.33
N LEU A 2 44.78 -14.36 -14.08
CA LEU A 2 43.75 -15.14 -13.39
C LEU A 2 42.39 -14.49 -13.67
N LEU A 3 41.45 -15.27 -14.22
CA LEU A 3 40.04 -14.93 -14.27
C LEU A 3 39.51 -14.88 -12.83
N ALA A 4 39.13 -13.69 -12.36
CA ALA A 4 38.22 -13.56 -11.23
C ALA A 4 36.81 -13.42 -11.80
N LEU A 5 36.07 -14.54 -11.84
CA LEU A 5 34.62 -14.48 -11.87
C LEU A 5 34.19 -13.84 -10.53
N ALA A 6 33.92 -12.55 -10.55
CA ALA A 6 33.09 -11.96 -9.52
C ALA A 6 31.68 -12.53 -9.70
N ALA A 7 31.36 -13.55 -8.90
CA ALA A 7 29.99 -13.88 -8.59
C ALA A 7 29.37 -12.66 -7.91
N MET A 8 28.86 -11.71 -8.70
CA MET A 8 27.91 -10.72 -8.22
C MET A 8 26.65 -11.51 -7.88
N GLY A 9 26.55 -11.95 -6.62
CA GLY A 9 25.30 -12.44 -6.07
C GLY A 9 24.27 -11.34 -6.21
N CYS A 10 23.28 -11.54 -7.07
CA CYS A 10 22.07 -10.73 -7.14
C CYS A 10 21.17 -11.03 -5.93
N ASP A 11 21.67 -10.88 -4.72
CA ASP A 11 20.83 -10.66 -3.54
C ASP A 11 20.85 -9.16 -3.28
N GLY A 12 20.25 -8.40 -4.21
CA GLY A 12 20.04 -6.98 -4.02
C GLY A 12 19.00 -6.78 -2.93
N ASP A 13 19.27 -5.87 -1.98
CA ASP A 13 18.29 -5.47 -0.97
C ASP A 13 16.96 -5.17 -1.64
N LEU A 14 15.93 -5.97 -1.34
CA LEU A 14 14.62 -5.86 -1.98
C LEU A 14 13.82 -4.82 -1.21
N GLN A 15 13.49 -3.73 -1.90
CA GLN A 15 12.75 -2.62 -1.32
C GLN A 15 11.49 -2.36 -2.12
N ALA A 16 10.49 -1.84 -1.44
CA ALA A 16 9.25 -1.39 -2.05
C ALA A 16 8.59 -0.33 -1.16
N PRO A 17 7.71 0.51 -1.72
CA PRO A 17 6.75 1.22 -0.90
C PRO A 17 5.98 0.21 -0.04
N ASP A 18 5.91 0.46 1.26
CA ASP A 18 5.14 -0.33 2.21
C ASP A 18 4.21 0.58 3.01
N ILE A 19 3.18 -0.02 3.59
CA ILE A 19 2.20 0.67 4.41
C ILE A 19 2.53 0.42 5.87
N THR A 20 2.84 1.49 6.61
CA THR A 20 3.12 1.42 8.06
C THR A 20 1.86 1.58 8.90
N GLY A 21 0.81 2.19 8.34
CA GLY A 21 -0.46 2.35 9.02
C GLY A 21 -1.56 2.82 8.10
N VAL A 22 -2.80 2.54 8.51
CA VAL A 22 -3.98 3.09 7.85
C VAL A 22 -5.00 3.50 8.89
N ARG A 23 -5.60 4.68 8.69
CA ARG A 23 -6.71 5.18 9.51
C ARG A 23 -7.95 5.34 8.64
N ALA A 24 -9.01 4.61 8.97
CA ALA A 24 -10.31 4.78 8.35
C ALA A 24 -11.14 5.83 9.12
N THR A 25 -11.88 6.67 8.39
CA THR A 25 -12.81 7.66 8.94
C THR A 25 -14.07 7.67 8.08
N ARG A 26 -15.24 7.54 8.70
CA ARG A 26 -16.52 7.67 8.00
C ARG A 26 -16.84 9.16 7.79
N LEU A 27 -17.18 9.51 6.55
CA LEU A 27 -17.59 10.86 6.15
C LEU A 27 -19.10 11.05 6.38
N GLU A 28 -19.56 12.30 6.44
CA GLU A 28 -20.96 12.65 6.68
C GLU A 28 -21.92 12.09 5.63
N ASP A 29 -21.46 11.96 4.38
CA ASP A 29 -22.20 11.39 3.26
C ASP A 29 -22.21 9.84 3.25
N GLY A 30 -21.61 9.20 4.27
CA GLY A 30 -21.55 7.75 4.41
C GLY A 30 -20.42 7.07 3.63
N ARG A 31 -19.58 7.82 2.91
CA ARG A 31 -18.32 7.30 2.34
C ARG A 31 -17.28 7.07 3.44
N VAL A 32 -16.20 6.36 3.10
CA VAL A 32 -15.06 6.13 4.01
C VAL A 32 -13.82 6.75 3.40
N SER A 33 -13.14 7.61 4.16
CA SER A 33 -11.82 8.13 3.86
C SER A 33 -10.77 7.29 4.58
N LEU A 34 -9.72 6.92 3.87
CA LEU A 34 -8.56 6.19 4.37
C LEU A 34 -7.34 7.12 4.29
N ALA A 35 -6.75 7.44 5.43
CA ALA A 35 -5.42 8.01 5.49
C ALA A 35 -4.40 6.86 5.55
N VAL A 36 -3.61 6.69 4.50
CA VAL A 36 -2.66 5.59 4.31
C VAL A 36 -1.24 6.13 4.43
N TYR A 37 -0.52 5.68 5.45
CA TYR A 37 0.86 6.07 5.69
C TYR A 37 1.80 5.14 4.95
N VAL A 38 2.45 5.66 3.91
CA VAL A 38 3.39 4.93 3.05
C VAL A 38 4.82 5.32 3.41
N VAL A 39 5.67 4.31 3.54
CA VAL A 39 7.10 4.42 3.85
C VAL A 39 7.93 3.56 2.89
N CYS A 40 9.25 3.74 2.88
CA CYS A 40 10.17 2.77 2.28
C CYS A 40 10.25 1.52 3.18
N GLY A 41 9.65 0.42 2.73
CA GLY A 41 9.71 -0.86 3.43
C GLY A 41 10.89 -1.71 2.96
N VAL A 42 11.53 -2.40 3.91
CA VAL A 42 12.55 -3.41 3.63
C VAL A 42 11.85 -4.75 3.48
N LEU A 43 11.83 -5.30 2.28
CA LEU A 43 11.29 -6.64 2.04
C LEU A 43 12.34 -7.71 2.32
N GLN A 44 13.61 -7.42 2.05
CA GLN A 44 14.75 -8.28 2.33
C GLN A 44 16.02 -7.43 2.45
N GLY A 45 16.87 -7.74 3.42
CA GLY A 45 18.19 -7.09 3.57
C GLY A 45 18.22 -5.96 4.60
N GLN A 46 19.09 -4.97 4.40
CA GLN A 46 19.26 -3.84 5.33
C GLN A 46 18.33 -2.66 5.01
N PRO A 47 17.94 -1.85 6.03
CA PRO A 47 17.19 -0.62 5.81
C PRO A 47 17.98 0.40 4.98
N PRO A 48 17.32 1.16 4.10
CA PRO A 48 17.99 2.14 3.25
C PRO A 48 18.67 3.22 4.11
N ALA A 49 19.90 3.59 3.74
CA ALA A 49 20.63 4.67 4.40
C ALA A 49 20.02 6.05 4.10
N ASP A 50 19.41 6.23 2.93
CA ASP A 50 19.03 7.54 2.38
C ASP A 50 17.53 7.71 2.07
N GLU A 51 16.67 6.83 2.60
CA GLU A 51 15.20 6.87 2.39
C GLU A 51 14.75 6.71 0.92
N ASP A 52 15.65 6.30 0.01
CA ASP A 52 15.33 5.92 -1.36
C ASP A 52 14.88 4.45 -1.40
N CYS A 53 13.66 4.21 -1.87
CA CYS A 53 13.06 2.87 -2.00
C CYS A 53 13.31 2.22 -3.36
N GLY A 54 14.10 2.83 -4.24
CA GLY A 54 14.27 2.39 -5.62
C GLY A 54 12.97 2.46 -6.43
N TRP A 55 11.98 3.23 -5.98
CA TRP A 55 10.77 3.48 -6.75
C TRP A 55 11.10 4.44 -7.89
N PRO A 56 10.77 4.10 -9.15
CA PRO A 56 11.11 4.97 -10.27
C PRO A 56 10.45 6.33 -10.13
N GLU A 57 11.23 7.43 -10.18
CA GLU A 57 10.72 8.80 -10.04
C GLU A 57 9.60 9.12 -11.04
N GLU A 58 9.68 8.50 -12.22
CA GLU A 58 8.74 8.63 -13.34
C GLU A 58 7.39 7.93 -13.08
N GLN A 59 7.35 6.96 -12.15
CA GLN A 59 6.16 6.16 -11.88
C GLN A 59 5.38 6.74 -10.70
N PRO A 60 4.07 7.01 -10.89
CA PRO A 60 3.26 7.49 -9.78
C PRO A 60 3.16 6.40 -8.70
N LEU A 61 3.23 6.82 -7.45
CA LEU A 61 2.90 5.97 -6.33
C LEU A 61 1.38 5.85 -6.26
N CYS A 62 0.86 4.64 -6.31
CA CYS A 62 -0.58 4.40 -6.27
C CYS A 62 -0.96 3.59 -5.05
N VAL A 63 -2.04 3.98 -4.39
CA VAL A 63 -2.68 3.18 -3.34
C VAL A 63 -4.01 2.67 -3.87
N ASP A 64 -4.15 1.35 -3.90
CA ASP A 64 -5.38 0.64 -4.20
C ASP A 64 -6.07 0.28 -2.88
N ALA A 65 -7.37 0.57 -2.78
CA ALA A 65 -8.21 0.16 -1.67
C ALA A 65 -9.45 -0.58 -2.17
N GLY A 66 -9.77 -1.70 -1.53
CA GLY A 66 -11.00 -2.45 -1.78
C GLY A 66 -11.78 -2.69 -0.49
N TRP A 67 -13.09 -2.54 -0.55
CA TRP A 67 -14.02 -2.79 0.56
C TRP A 67 -14.74 -4.12 0.31
N TYR A 68 -14.66 -5.04 1.26
CA TYR A 68 -15.15 -6.41 1.12
C TYR A 68 -16.12 -6.76 2.24
N PRO A 69 -17.10 -7.64 1.96
CA PRO A 69 -17.88 -8.26 3.02
C PRO A 69 -16.97 -8.99 4.01
N VAL A 70 -17.30 -8.99 5.31
CA VAL A 70 -16.48 -9.66 6.33
C VAL A 70 -16.31 -11.16 6.06
N GLU A 71 -17.29 -11.78 5.40
CA GLU A 71 -17.30 -13.17 4.98
C GLU A 71 -16.34 -13.46 3.82
N ASP A 72 -15.94 -12.47 3.02
CA ASP A 72 -14.93 -12.63 1.97
C ASP A 72 -13.53 -12.51 2.56
N ALA A 73 -13.14 -13.51 3.35
CA ALA A 73 -11.80 -13.62 3.92
C ALA A 73 -10.69 -13.75 2.85
N SER A 74 -11.07 -14.07 1.61
CA SER A 74 -10.18 -14.25 0.46
C SER A 74 -10.00 -12.99 -0.40
N PHE A 75 -10.74 -11.92 -0.12
CA PHE A 75 -10.70 -10.67 -0.88
C PHE A 75 -10.90 -10.87 -2.39
N ARG A 76 -11.87 -11.70 -2.78
CA ARG A 76 -12.13 -12.05 -4.19
C ARG A 76 -13.03 -11.06 -4.90
N THR A 77 -14.04 -10.52 -4.24
CA THR A 77 -15.05 -9.68 -4.89
C THR A 77 -15.31 -8.42 -4.05
N PRO A 78 -14.64 -7.31 -4.36
CA PRO A 78 -14.87 -6.07 -3.64
C PRO A 78 -16.28 -5.54 -3.93
N LEU A 79 -16.93 -5.00 -2.89
CA LEU A 79 -18.14 -4.19 -3.04
C LEU A 79 -17.84 -2.86 -3.73
N LEU A 80 -16.69 -2.28 -3.38
CA LEU A 80 -16.17 -1.03 -3.92
C LEU A 80 -14.66 -1.15 -4.07
N SER A 81 -14.09 -0.46 -5.05
CA SER A 81 -12.65 -0.35 -5.24
C SER A 81 -12.27 1.06 -5.68
N GLN A 82 -11.17 1.59 -5.15
CA GLN A 82 -10.63 2.89 -5.55
C GLN A 82 -9.12 2.81 -5.64
N ARG A 83 -8.56 3.50 -6.65
CA ARG A 83 -7.14 3.77 -6.76
C ARG A 83 -6.91 5.28 -6.64
N THR A 84 -5.94 5.67 -5.83
CA THR A 84 -5.42 7.05 -5.80
C THR A 84 -3.95 7.00 -6.16
N CYS A 85 -3.52 7.81 -7.13
CA CYS A 85 -2.12 7.91 -7.54
C CYS A 85 -1.62 9.34 -7.34
N GLU A 86 -0.42 9.47 -6.79
CA GLU A 86 0.27 10.74 -6.60
C GLU A 86 1.69 10.64 -7.18
N PRO A 87 2.30 11.73 -7.66
CA PRO A 87 3.72 11.72 -8.04
C PRO A 87 4.55 11.23 -6.85
N ALA A 88 5.37 10.19 -7.05
CA ALA A 88 6.11 9.55 -5.95
C ALA A 88 7.11 10.53 -5.30
N GLY A 89 7.75 11.36 -6.13
CA GLY A 89 8.91 12.16 -5.71
C GLY A 89 10.13 11.27 -5.49
N THR A 90 11.17 11.83 -4.87
CA THR A 90 12.44 11.13 -4.63
C THR A 90 12.50 10.41 -3.27
N ARG A 91 11.49 10.59 -2.41
CA ARG A 91 11.41 9.97 -1.07
C ARG A 91 9.99 9.52 -0.76
N ILE A 92 9.85 8.29 -0.27
CA ILE A 92 8.56 7.73 0.13
C ILE A 92 8.46 7.75 1.65
N TYR A 93 8.02 8.91 2.16
CA TYR A 93 7.45 9.06 3.49
C TYR A 93 6.27 10.03 3.38
N ARG A 94 5.05 9.50 3.26
CA ARG A 94 3.87 10.35 3.06
C ARG A 94 2.57 9.71 3.50
N SER A 95 1.58 10.56 3.73
CA SER A 95 0.19 10.15 3.87
C SER A 95 -0.52 10.33 2.53
N MET A 96 -1.12 9.27 2.00
CA MET A 96 -2.02 9.31 0.85
C MET A 96 -3.45 9.15 1.31
N THR A 97 -4.40 9.81 0.63
CA THR A 97 -5.83 9.70 0.96
C THR A 97 -6.57 8.91 -0.10
N VAL A 98 -7.32 7.90 0.32
CA VAL A 98 -8.21 7.11 -0.54
C VAL A 98 -9.63 7.21 -0.02
N VAL A 99 -10.55 7.72 -0.83
CA VAL A 99 -11.96 7.84 -0.46
C VAL A 99 -12.76 6.81 -1.23
N SER A 100 -13.67 6.10 -0.57
CA SER A 100 -14.56 5.15 -1.24
C SER A 100 -15.34 5.84 -2.38
N PRO A 101 -15.55 5.16 -3.52
CA PRO A 101 -16.22 5.78 -4.67
C PRO A 101 -17.72 5.97 -4.43
N GLY A 102 -18.27 5.36 -3.37
CA GLY A 102 -19.66 5.48 -2.96
C GLY A 102 -19.84 5.18 -1.48
N VAL A 103 -21.09 5.27 -1.04
CA VAL A 103 -21.50 5.02 0.35
C VAL A 103 -21.11 3.61 0.76
N VAL A 104 -20.44 3.49 1.91
CA VAL A 104 -20.08 2.20 2.49
C VAL A 104 -21.20 1.82 3.47
N PRO A 105 -21.93 0.71 3.26
CA PRO A 105 -23.06 0.34 4.12
C PRO A 105 -22.69 0.34 5.61
N ALA A 106 -23.55 0.93 6.44
CA ALA A 106 -23.42 0.89 7.89
C ALA A 106 -24.05 -0.40 8.45
N GLY A 107 -23.52 -0.93 9.56
CA GLY A 107 -24.12 -2.07 10.28
C GLY A 107 -23.70 -3.47 9.78
N ARG A 108 -22.69 -3.57 8.91
CA ARG A 108 -21.98 -4.82 8.63
C ARG A 108 -20.50 -4.62 8.89
N ASP A 109 -19.85 -5.61 9.49
CA ASP A 109 -18.40 -5.66 9.53
C ASP A 109 -17.88 -5.70 8.09
N LEU A 110 -16.86 -4.90 7.79
CA LEU A 110 -16.22 -4.88 6.48
C LEU A 110 -14.72 -5.09 6.64
N ARG A 111 -14.15 -5.76 5.65
CA ARG A 111 -12.70 -5.84 5.50
C ARG A 111 -12.28 -4.82 4.45
N ILE A 112 -11.25 -4.06 4.74
CA ILE A 112 -10.63 -3.18 3.76
C ILE A 112 -9.23 -3.71 3.46
N LEU A 113 -9.00 -4.01 2.19
CA LEU A 113 -7.67 -4.33 1.67
C LEU A 113 -7.05 -3.05 1.16
N VAL A 114 -5.83 -2.72 1.62
CA VAL A 114 -5.07 -1.58 1.13
C VAL A 114 -3.72 -2.07 0.61
N GLN A 115 -3.37 -1.66 -0.60
CA GLN A 115 -2.15 -2.06 -1.29
C GLN A 115 -1.48 -0.83 -1.91
N VAL A 116 -0.15 -0.81 -1.94
CA VAL A 116 0.63 0.25 -2.57
C VAL A 116 1.60 -0.29 -3.63
N ASP A 117 2.13 -1.49 -3.40
CA ASP A 117 2.85 -2.32 -4.37
C ASP A 117 2.28 -3.74 -4.26
N PRO A 118 2.14 -4.52 -5.34
CA PRO A 118 1.62 -5.89 -5.23
C PRO A 118 2.37 -6.80 -4.24
N ARG A 119 3.63 -6.47 -3.92
CA ARG A 119 4.48 -7.17 -2.94
C ARG A 119 4.21 -6.72 -1.50
N THR A 120 3.55 -5.58 -1.30
CA THR A 120 3.22 -5.01 0.02
C THR A 120 1.72 -4.85 0.21
N THR A 121 1.19 -5.39 1.30
CA THR A 121 -0.26 -5.42 1.50
C THR A 121 -0.56 -5.27 2.99
N ARG A 122 -1.53 -4.41 3.30
CA ARG A 122 -2.09 -4.30 4.65
C ARG A 122 -3.58 -4.56 4.63
N PHE A 123 -4.01 -5.33 5.61
CA PHE A 123 -5.39 -5.68 5.84
C PHE A 123 -5.91 -4.87 7.02
N ILE A 124 -7.06 -4.24 6.87
CA ILE A 124 -7.74 -3.54 7.93
C ILE A 124 -9.08 -4.23 8.14
N MET A 125 -9.34 -4.67 9.36
CA MET A 125 -10.69 -5.04 9.77
C MET A 125 -11.35 -3.77 10.28
N VAL A 126 -12.32 -3.25 9.52
CA VAL A 126 -13.09 -2.09 9.96
C VAL A 126 -14.41 -2.64 10.50
N SER A 127 -14.48 -2.80 11.82
CA SER A 127 -15.77 -2.74 12.50
C SER A 127 -16.10 -1.26 12.59
N PRO A 128 -17.08 -0.74 11.81
CA PRO A 128 -17.54 0.64 11.98
C PRO A 128 -18.06 0.89 13.39
#